data_AF-A0A8H3IZJ7-F1
#
_entry.id   AF-A0A8H3IZJ7-F1
#
_cell.length_a   1.000
_cell.length_b   1.000
_cell.length_c   1.000
_cell.angle_alpha   90.00
_cell.angle_beta   90.00
_cell.angle_gamma   90.00
#
_symmetry.space_group_name_H-M   'P 1'
#
loop_
_entity.id
_entity.type
_entity.pdbx_description
1 polymer ?
#
loop_
_entity_poly.entity_id
_entity_poly.type
_entity_poly.pdbx_seq_one_letter_code
_entity_poly.pdbx_strand_id
1 'polypeptide(L)'
;MIIPSLRSRWALIPFILTIFALTLYTIRRPLLATYTSYRPPPPSEAKSEAEPVDESPHIKYKPPKPSPPPPLPEYFPLAASAQSPADLPPVPSWNKPPSPHVPESTRLYIGFTRYWPLLQQVVVGYITAGWPPEDIYVVENTGTFDANKNGLLTSQNPFYLDYHRLTEILGVNVLTTPSLQSFAQLQNLYLSEAINSNLTHYFWAHMDTVPQSHEDVQPYKSLYAIAVDVIRESLSPSYEIHDRWAVRFFSYDWLALVNVKNYVKVGGWDTMIGYYGTDCDMHGRFALNGLETPIADAGQVFDVGRSLDNLEVLYRRRKNVKAQREVEEEKVVVKVGEHGKVTIGAPSNSTAATAAPEKPTAPENIEYLSSTEEDTIGGLGWTSLQTTLEALAEEKRRDPYRNSWQLKQSGGKGEPFYYDADGWEKALQLTIAAGVEVYEQKWGHKGCDIQHVGLKEGDQWMVEKDDTWACERDGGKRRCKERGEDDLVCC
;
A
#
# COMPACT_ATOMS: atom_id res chain seq x y z
N MET A 1 -45.95 15.36 51.79
CA MET A 1 -44.88 14.76 50.96
C MET A 1 -43.78 14.31 51.92
N ILE A 2 -43.80 13.03 52.33
CA ILE A 2 -42.94 12.51 53.40
C ILE A 2 -41.63 12.04 52.78
N ILE A 3 -40.53 12.76 53.07
CA ILE A 3 -39.18 12.41 52.64
C ILE A 3 -38.68 11.28 53.56
N PRO A 4 -38.32 10.09 53.04
CA PRO A 4 -37.83 9.00 53.88
C PRO A 4 -36.43 9.33 54.42
N SER A 5 -36.24 9.11 55.72
CA SER A 5 -35.01 9.44 56.44
C SER A 5 -33.78 8.74 55.87
N LEU A 6 -32.64 9.44 55.91
CA LEU A 6 -31.33 9.01 55.38
C LEU A 6 -30.85 7.64 55.90
N ARG A 7 -31.40 7.15 57.02
CA ARG A 7 -31.08 5.83 57.60
C ARG A 7 -31.62 4.64 56.79
N SER A 8 -32.66 4.83 55.98
CA SER A 8 -33.23 3.75 55.16
C SER A 8 -32.38 3.41 53.93
N ARG A 9 -31.50 4.31 53.48
CA ARG A 9 -30.70 4.10 52.26
C ARG A 9 -29.48 3.21 52.49
N TRP A 10 -28.96 3.16 53.71
CA TRP A 10 -27.78 2.35 54.05
C TRP A 10 -28.09 0.87 54.31
N ALA A 11 -29.36 0.51 54.56
CA ALA A 11 -29.77 -0.88 54.73
C ALA A 11 -29.93 -1.66 53.40
N LEU A 12 -30.11 -0.95 52.28
CA LEU A 12 -30.31 -1.55 50.95
C LEU A 12 -29.00 -1.99 50.27
N ILE A 13 -27.90 -1.29 50.56
CA ILE A 13 -26.59 -1.57 49.97
C ILE A 13 -26.09 -2.98 50.28
N PRO A 14 -26.07 -3.47 51.54
CA PRO A 14 -25.63 -4.83 51.83
C PRO A 14 -26.56 -5.88 51.21
N PHE A 15 -27.85 -5.60 51.09
CA PHE A 15 -28.81 -6.52 50.48
C PHE A 15 -28.56 -6.69 48.97
N ILE A 16 -28.32 -5.58 48.27
CA ILE A 16 -27.98 -5.59 46.83
C ILE A 16 -26.64 -6.29 46.59
N LEU A 17 -25.62 -6.04 47.42
CA LEU A 17 -24.32 -6.71 47.33
C LEU A 17 -24.43 -8.23 47.59
N THR A 18 -25.29 -8.64 48.52
CA THR A 18 -25.52 -10.06 48.83
C THR A 18 -26.23 -10.77 47.67
N ILE A 19 -27.24 -10.13 47.06
CA ILE A 19 -27.90 -10.65 45.85
C ILE A 19 -26.89 -10.74 44.70
N PHE A 20 -26.07 -9.71 44.49
CA PHE A 20 -25.07 -9.72 43.42
C PHE A 20 -24.02 -10.82 43.61
N ALA A 21 -23.55 -11.03 44.84
CA ALA A 21 -22.62 -12.12 45.18
C ALA A 21 -23.25 -13.51 45.00
N LEU A 22 -24.51 -13.70 45.40
CA LEU A 22 -25.26 -14.94 45.18
C LEU A 22 -25.48 -15.21 43.69
N THR A 23 -25.78 -14.17 42.90
CA THR A 23 -25.99 -14.28 41.45
C THR A 23 -24.69 -14.63 40.73
N LEU A 24 -23.56 -14.01 41.11
CA LEU A 24 -22.25 -14.40 40.61
C LEU A 24 -21.89 -15.83 41.01
N TYR A 25 -22.22 -16.26 42.23
CA TYR A 25 -21.96 -17.63 42.70
C TYR A 25 -22.78 -18.69 41.94
N THR A 26 -24.07 -18.41 41.67
CA THR A 26 -24.94 -19.32 40.92
C THR A 26 -24.58 -19.39 39.44
N ILE A 27 -24.08 -18.30 38.83
CA ILE A 27 -23.62 -18.29 37.43
C ILE A 27 -22.25 -18.96 37.27
N ARG A 28 -21.35 -18.88 38.28
CA ARG A 28 -20.01 -19.48 38.20
C ARG A 28 -20.01 -21.00 38.37
N ARG A 29 -20.96 -21.57 39.12
CA ARG A 29 -21.07 -23.02 39.36
C ARG A 29 -21.30 -23.87 38.09
N PRO A 30 -22.21 -23.53 37.16
CA PRO A 30 -22.42 -24.34 35.96
C PRO A 30 -21.25 -24.23 34.96
N LEU A 31 -20.52 -23.11 34.92
CA LEU A 31 -19.35 -22.91 34.04
C LEU A 31 -18.12 -23.71 34.47
N LEU A 32 -17.91 -23.91 35.78
CA LEU A 32 -16.84 -24.77 36.29
C LEU A 32 -17.19 -26.27 36.17
N ALA A 33 -18.47 -26.63 36.23
CA ALA A 33 -18.92 -28.01 36.10
C ALA A 33 -18.85 -28.53 34.65
N THR A 34 -18.90 -27.65 33.64
CA THR A 34 -18.78 -28.06 32.22
C THR A 34 -17.34 -28.30 31.78
N TYR A 35 -16.34 -27.80 32.50
CA TYR A 35 -14.93 -27.93 32.11
C TYR A 35 -14.24 -29.22 32.62
N THR A 36 -14.88 -29.98 33.51
CA THR A 36 -14.25 -31.15 34.19
C THR A 36 -14.81 -32.52 33.79
N SER A 37 -15.56 -32.67 32.69
CA SER A 37 -16.14 -33.97 32.31
C SER A 37 -15.69 -34.59 30.98
N TYR A 38 -14.65 -34.07 30.32
CA TYR A 38 -13.97 -34.85 29.28
C TYR A 38 -12.87 -35.72 29.90
N ARG A 39 -13.27 -36.85 30.50
CA ARG A 39 -12.34 -37.96 30.73
C ARG A 39 -12.33 -38.80 29.44
N PRO A 40 -11.22 -38.88 28.70
CA PRO A 40 -11.10 -39.90 27.66
C PRO A 40 -11.27 -41.29 28.32
N PRO A 41 -11.89 -42.26 27.62
CA PRO A 41 -12.06 -43.61 28.14
C PRO A 41 -10.70 -44.22 28.49
N PRO A 42 -10.62 -45.06 29.54
CA PRO A 42 -9.38 -45.76 29.85
C PRO A 42 -8.96 -46.63 28.65
N PRO A 43 -7.66 -46.68 28.31
CA PRO A 43 -7.19 -47.51 27.24
C PRO A 43 -7.48 -48.98 27.56
N SER A 44 -8.12 -49.64 26.61
CA SER A 44 -8.31 -51.10 26.60
C SER A 44 -6.94 -51.76 26.72
N GLU A 45 -6.72 -52.50 27.81
CA GLU A 45 -5.53 -53.34 28.01
C GLU A 45 -5.50 -54.47 26.96
N ALA A 46 -4.96 -54.17 25.80
CA ALA A 46 -4.41 -55.18 24.90
C ALA A 46 -2.94 -55.37 25.29
N LYS A 47 -2.64 -56.51 25.93
CA LYS A 47 -1.27 -56.99 26.08
C LYS A 47 -0.66 -57.18 24.70
N SER A 48 0.31 -56.34 24.37
CA SER A 48 1.18 -56.50 23.22
C SER A 48 2.60 -56.21 23.68
N GLU A 49 3.36 -57.28 23.83
CA GLU A 49 4.80 -57.30 24.00
C GLU A 49 5.43 -56.70 22.73
N ALA A 50 5.85 -55.43 22.79
CA ALA A 50 6.58 -54.76 21.72
C ALA A 50 7.66 -53.86 22.34
N GLU A 51 8.85 -53.91 21.75
CA GLU A 51 10.07 -53.21 22.13
C GLU A 51 9.87 -51.69 22.31
N PRO A 52 10.73 -51.00 23.09
CA PRO A 52 10.56 -49.58 23.36
C PRO A 52 10.87 -48.77 22.10
N VAL A 53 9.84 -48.40 21.34
CA VAL A 53 9.97 -47.41 20.28
C VAL A 53 9.86 -46.03 20.91
N ASP A 54 10.99 -45.30 20.92
CA ASP A 54 11.01 -43.86 21.15
C ASP A 54 10.36 -43.16 19.94
N GLU A 55 9.02 -43.13 19.90
CA GLU A 55 8.25 -42.34 18.92
C GLU A 55 7.73 -41.07 19.57
N SER A 56 8.62 -40.23 20.08
CA SER A 56 8.29 -38.81 20.15
C SER A 56 8.10 -38.33 18.70
N PRO A 57 6.94 -37.80 18.27
CA PRO A 57 6.73 -37.41 16.89
C PRO A 57 7.78 -36.35 16.51
N HIS A 58 8.80 -36.75 15.75
CA HIS A 58 9.87 -35.86 15.33
C HIS A 58 9.27 -34.83 14.37
N ILE A 59 9.04 -33.62 14.88
CA ILE A 59 8.56 -32.50 14.07
C ILE A 59 9.60 -32.24 12.97
N LYS A 60 9.20 -32.47 11.72
CA LYS A 60 10.04 -32.18 10.56
C LYS A 60 10.01 -30.67 10.28
N TYR A 61 11.07 -29.97 10.64
CA TYR A 61 11.22 -28.54 10.38
C TYR A 61 11.60 -28.28 8.91
N LYS A 62 11.23 -27.09 8.42
CA LYS A 62 11.77 -26.56 7.16
C LYS A 62 13.29 -26.38 7.27
N PRO A 63 14.04 -26.49 6.16
CA PRO A 63 15.47 -26.18 6.19
C PRO A 63 15.70 -24.75 6.70
N PRO A 64 16.81 -24.50 7.43
CA PRO A 64 17.16 -23.16 7.87
C PRO A 64 17.33 -22.24 6.65
N LYS A 65 16.86 -20.99 6.78
CA LYS A 65 17.05 -19.99 5.73
C LYS A 65 18.54 -19.71 5.54
N PRO A 66 18.96 -19.31 4.33
CA PRO A 66 20.28 -18.73 4.15
C PRO A 66 20.48 -17.51 5.08
N SER A 67 21.73 -17.09 5.22
CA SER A 67 22.11 -15.92 6.02
C SER A 67 21.15 -14.73 5.81
N PRO A 68 20.80 -13.98 6.88
CA PRO A 68 19.90 -12.85 6.76
C PRO A 68 20.40 -11.86 5.70
N PRO A 69 19.48 -11.15 5.01
CA PRO A 69 19.88 -10.15 4.03
C PRO A 69 20.75 -9.07 4.70
N PRO A 70 21.60 -8.38 3.92
CA PRO A 70 22.37 -7.27 4.44
C PRO A 70 21.43 -6.21 5.05
N PRO A 71 21.91 -5.44 6.04
CA PRO A 71 21.13 -4.35 6.59
C PRO A 71 20.65 -3.40 5.49
N LEU A 72 19.39 -2.97 5.56
CA LEU A 72 18.91 -1.90 4.70
C LEU A 72 19.79 -0.65 4.78
N PRO A 73 20.16 -0.05 3.64
CA PRO A 73 20.82 1.25 3.63
C PRO A 73 19.85 2.37 4.03
N GLU A 74 20.40 3.50 4.47
CA GLU A 74 19.62 4.73 4.68
C GLU A 74 19.41 5.43 3.33
N TYR A 75 18.16 5.49 2.86
CA TYR A 75 17.77 6.05 1.56
C TYR A 75 17.51 7.56 1.61
N PHE A 76 17.42 8.13 2.82
CA PHE A 76 17.29 9.57 3.01
C PHE A 76 18.19 10.09 4.14
N PRO A 77 19.52 10.10 3.95
CA PRO A 77 20.48 10.47 4.99
C PRO A 77 20.25 11.87 5.58
N LEU A 78 19.82 12.83 4.75
CA LEU A 78 19.52 14.18 5.22
C LEU A 78 18.36 14.20 6.23
N ALA A 79 17.25 13.50 5.96
CA ALA A 79 16.15 13.40 6.93
C ALA A 79 16.54 12.58 8.16
N ALA A 80 17.45 11.60 8.03
CA ALA A 80 17.95 10.82 9.15
C ALA A 80 18.78 11.65 10.15
N SER A 81 19.41 12.72 9.66
CA SER A 81 20.26 13.62 10.46
C SER A 81 19.57 14.94 10.84
N ALA A 82 18.44 15.25 10.20
CA ALA A 82 17.63 16.45 10.48
C ALA A 82 17.14 16.49 11.93
N GLN A 83 17.11 17.69 12.49
CA GLN A 83 16.54 17.98 13.81
C GLN A 83 15.20 18.71 13.70
N SER A 84 14.93 19.31 12.54
CA SER A 84 13.72 20.05 12.24
C SER A 84 13.39 20.01 10.74
N PRO A 85 12.15 20.37 10.34
CA PRO A 85 11.80 20.50 8.92
C PRO A 85 12.67 21.51 8.17
N ALA A 86 13.25 22.49 8.86
CA ALA A 86 14.12 23.50 8.26
C ALA A 86 15.49 22.95 7.81
N ASP A 87 15.88 21.76 8.28
CA ASP A 87 17.11 21.08 7.85
C ASP A 87 16.93 20.35 6.52
N LEU A 88 15.69 20.19 6.05
CA LEU A 88 15.39 19.64 4.73
C LEU A 88 15.50 20.73 3.66
N PRO A 89 15.82 20.38 2.40
CA PRO A 89 15.79 21.33 1.31
C PRO A 89 14.35 21.85 1.13
N PRO A 90 14.15 23.10 0.72
CA PRO A 90 12.80 23.57 0.45
C PRO A 90 12.16 22.77 -0.70
N VAL A 91 10.84 22.60 -0.67
CA VAL A 91 10.06 22.18 -1.84
C VAL A 91 10.34 23.15 -3.01
N PRO A 92 10.46 22.67 -4.27
CA PRO A 92 10.71 23.53 -5.42
C PRO A 92 9.72 24.70 -5.47
N SER A 93 10.20 25.90 -5.78
CA SER A 93 9.38 27.11 -5.68
C SER A 93 8.08 27.07 -6.51
N TRP A 94 8.09 26.38 -7.64
CA TRP A 94 6.91 26.17 -8.50
C TRP A 94 5.92 25.12 -7.99
N ASN A 95 6.32 24.30 -7.02
CA ASN A 95 5.48 23.29 -6.36
C ASN A 95 4.95 23.73 -5.00
N LYS A 96 5.26 24.94 -4.54
CA LYS A 96 4.80 25.38 -3.23
C LYS A 96 3.26 25.36 -3.16
N PRO A 97 2.67 24.73 -2.13
CA PRO A 97 1.24 24.83 -1.92
C PRO A 97 0.85 26.29 -1.67
N PRO A 98 -0.38 26.69 -2.04
CA PRO A 98 -0.88 28.04 -1.80
C PRO A 98 -0.93 28.35 -0.31
N SER A 99 -0.67 29.62 0.04
CA SER A 99 -0.80 30.15 1.40
C SER A 99 -1.62 31.45 1.34
N PRO A 100 -2.81 31.53 1.97
CA PRO A 100 -3.44 30.50 2.82
C PRO A 100 -3.81 29.24 2.03
N HIS A 101 -3.97 28.13 2.75
CA HIS A 101 -4.39 26.85 2.19
C HIS A 101 -5.72 26.95 1.45
N VAL A 102 -5.95 26.06 0.50
CA VAL A 102 -7.20 26.05 -0.27
C VAL A 102 -8.39 25.68 0.64
N PRO A 103 -9.61 26.19 0.36
CA PRO A 103 -10.79 25.84 1.15
C PRO A 103 -11.24 24.39 0.93
N GLU A 104 -10.83 23.77 -0.19
CA GLU A 104 -11.08 22.36 -0.46
C GLU A 104 -10.25 21.46 0.48
N SER A 105 -10.87 20.41 1.05
CA SER A 105 -10.12 19.45 1.87
C SER A 105 -9.30 18.51 0.97
N THR A 106 -7.98 18.68 0.97
CA THR A 106 -7.04 17.84 0.21
C THR A 106 -6.48 16.66 1.00
N ARG A 107 -7.26 16.12 1.95
CA ARG A 107 -6.89 14.96 2.77
C ARG A 107 -6.43 13.77 1.91
N LEU A 108 -5.21 13.29 2.13
CA LEU A 108 -4.61 12.15 1.44
C LEU A 108 -4.26 11.02 2.42
N TYR A 109 -4.87 9.85 2.27
CA TYR A 109 -4.52 8.65 3.02
C TYR A 109 -3.49 7.79 2.26
N ILE A 110 -2.42 7.39 2.95
CA ILE A 110 -1.40 6.47 2.42
C ILE A 110 -1.31 5.27 3.37
N GLY A 111 -1.77 4.11 2.90
CA GLY A 111 -1.75 2.89 3.72
C GLY A 111 -0.37 2.26 3.76
N PHE A 112 0.14 1.99 4.96
CA PHE A 112 1.43 1.36 5.16
C PHE A 112 1.30 0.03 5.90
N THR A 113 1.83 -1.04 5.30
CA THR A 113 1.92 -2.33 5.98
C THR A 113 3.37 -2.74 6.19
N ARG A 114 4.20 -2.67 5.13
CA ARG A 114 5.61 -3.11 5.16
C ARG A 114 6.46 -2.30 4.21
N TYR A 115 7.78 -2.35 4.40
CA TYR A 115 8.77 -1.76 3.51
C TYR A 115 8.96 -0.24 3.64
N TRP A 116 9.63 0.16 4.72
CA TRP A 116 9.90 1.55 5.12
C TRP A 116 10.46 2.46 4.00
N PRO A 117 11.41 2.02 3.15
CA PRO A 117 11.94 2.87 2.08
C PRO A 117 10.88 3.39 1.11
N LEU A 118 9.90 2.55 0.73
CA LEU A 118 8.83 3.01 -0.18
C LEU A 118 7.87 3.99 0.50
N LEU A 119 7.54 3.79 1.78
CA LEU A 119 6.70 4.73 2.52
C LEU A 119 7.31 6.14 2.55
N GLN A 120 8.61 6.23 2.88
CA GLN A 120 9.27 7.54 2.87
C GLN A 120 9.27 8.16 1.48
N GLN A 121 9.55 7.36 0.45
CA GLN A 121 9.58 7.84 -0.92
C GLN A 121 8.25 8.41 -1.37
N VAL A 122 7.13 7.72 -1.12
CA VAL A 122 5.81 8.22 -1.52
C VAL A 122 5.44 9.49 -0.77
N VAL A 123 5.75 9.58 0.54
CA VAL A 123 5.49 10.77 1.35
C VAL A 123 6.29 11.96 0.83
N VAL A 124 7.61 11.80 0.65
CA VAL A 124 8.48 12.85 0.10
C VAL A 124 8.06 13.21 -1.32
N GLY A 125 7.65 12.24 -2.13
CA GLY A 125 7.12 12.46 -3.47
C GLY A 125 5.92 13.39 -3.46
N TYR A 126 4.90 13.13 -2.62
CA TYR A 126 3.72 14.00 -2.54
C TYR A 126 4.06 15.40 -2.03
N ILE A 127 4.91 15.52 -1.00
CA ILE A 127 5.36 16.81 -0.47
C ILE A 127 6.07 17.63 -1.56
N THR A 128 7.00 17.01 -2.27
CA THR A 128 7.77 17.68 -3.34
C THR A 128 6.96 17.94 -4.60
N ALA A 129 5.87 17.20 -4.83
CA ALA A 129 4.85 17.46 -5.84
C ALA A 129 3.80 18.52 -5.41
N GLY A 130 4.00 19.12 -4.24
CA GLY A 130 3.26 20.28 -3.75
C GLY A 130 2.09 19.99 -2.82
N TRP A 131 1.93 18.73 -2.39
CA TRP A 131 0.91 18.38 -1.40
C TRP A 131 1.32 18.91 -0.02
N PRO A 132 0.45 19.66 0.69
CA PRO A 132 0.75 20.12 2.04
C PRO A 132 0.96 18.93 3.00
N PRO A 133 2.05 18.87 3.76
CA PRO A 133 2.30 17.78 4.71
C PRO A 133 1.15 17.56 5.70
N GLU A 134 0.53 18.64 6.17
CA GLU A 134 -0.58 18.63 7.13
C GLU A 134 -1.84 17.91 6.62
N ASP A 135 -1.95 17.70 5.31
CA ASP A 135 -3.05 16.99 4.66
C ASP A 135 -2.73 15.53 4.35
N ILE A 136 -1.47 15.10 4.54
CA ILE A 136 -1.04 13.72 4.33
C ILE A 136 -1.19 12.94 5.63
N TYR A 137 -1.87 11.80 5.54
CA TYR A 137 -2.16 10.89 6.64
C TYR A 137 -1.62 9.51 6.28
N VAL A 138 -0.47 9.17 6.84
CA VAL A 138 0.07 7.81 6.79
C VAL A 138 -0.76 6.95 7.73
N VAL A 139 -1.40 5.91 7.19
CA VAL A 139 -2.17 4.97 7.98
C VAL A 139 -1.30 3.75 8.27
N GLU A 140 -0.77 3.68 9.48
CA GLU A 140 0.02 2.55 9.98
C GLU A 140 -0.89 1.33 10.14
N ASN A 141 -0.87 0.46 9.14
CA ASN A 141 -1.54 -0.83 9.10
C ASN A 141 -0.54 -1.99 9.27
N THR A 142 0.34 -1.87 10.26
CA THR A 142 1.42 -2.83 10.52
C THR A 142 0.98 -4.00 11.39
N GLY A 143 -0.09 -3.82 12.18
CA GLY A 143 -0.49 -4.76 13.22
C GLY A 143 0.48 -4.83 14.41
N THR A 144 1.42 -3.89 14.52
CA THR A 144 2.39 -3.81 15.62
C THR A 144 1.97 -2.83 16.72
N PHE A 145 0.71 -2.37 16.68
CA PHE A 145 0.11 -1.48 17.66
C PHE A 145 0.96 -0.20 17.85
N ASP A 146 1.40 0.10 19.07
CA ASP A 146 2.20 1.28 19.39
C ASP A 146 3.72 1.01 19.35
N ALA A 147 4.17 -0.14 18.84
CA ALA A 147 5.58 -0.53 18.86
C ALA A 147 6.47 0.45 18.09
N ASN A 148 6.06 0.90 16.91
CA ASN A 148 6.81 1.90 16.15
C ASN A 148 6.85 3.26 16.86
N LYS A 149 5.70 3.70 17.40
CA LYS A 149 5.59 4.95 18.16
C LYS A 149 6.50 4.96 19.38
N ASN A 150 6.67 3.81 20.01
CA ASN A 150 7.52 3.61 21.19
C ASN A 150 8.99 3.24 20.83
N GLY A 151 9.36 3.21 19.55
CA GLY A 151 10.73 2.89 19.10
C GLY A 151 11.18 1.46 19.40
N LEU A 152 10.26 0.50 19.42
CA LEU A 152 10.53 -0.89 19.80
C LEU A 152 10.96 -1.78 18.62
N LEU A 153 10.83 -1.30 17.38
CA LEU A 153 11.18 -2.04 16.17
C LEU A 153 12.44 -1.44 15.54
N THR A 154 13.32 -2.27 15.00
CA THR A 154 14.49 -1.79 14.24
C THR A 154 14.17 -1.59 12.77
N SER A 155 14.98 -0.81 12.06
CA SER A 155 14.85 -0.61 10.60
C SER A 155 14.95 -1.88 9.77
N GLN A 156 15.31 -3.03 10.35
CA GLN A 156 15.30 -4.32 9.65
C GLN A 156 13.97 -5.06 9.78
N ASN A 157 13.12 -4.66 10.74
CA ASN A 157 11.80 -5.22 10.91
C ASN A 157 10.92 -4.81 9.71
N PRO A 158 10.22 -5.77 9.06
CA PRO A 158 9.37 -5.45 7.93
C PRO A 158 8.26 -4.42 8.21
N PHE A 159 7.83 -4.34 9.46
CA PHE A 159 6.76 -3.45 9.92
C PHE A 159 7.28 -2.12 10.48
N TYR A 160 8.58 -1.87 10.38
CA TYR A 160 9.20 -0.65 10.89
C TYR A 160 8.70 0.60 10.16
N LEU A 161 8.43 1.65 10.92
CA LEU A 161 8.37 3.02 10.42
C LEU A 161 8.90 3.99 11.48
N ASP A 162 9.45 5.11 11.04
CA ASP A 162 10.00 6.15 11.92
C ASP A 162 8.97 7.24 12.18
N TYR A 163 8.34 7.21 13.36
CA TYR A 163 7.34 8.20 13.76
C TYR A 163 7.90 9.62 13.80
N HIS A 164 9.09 9.81 14.36
CA HIS A 164 9.71 11.12 14.48
C HIS A 164 10.00 11.72 13.09
N ARG A 165 10.51 10.90 12.17
CA ARG A 165 10.76 11.34 10.79
C ARG A 165 9.48 11.73 10.08
N LEU A 166 8.39 10.97 10.25
CA LEU A 166 7.11 11.31 9.62
C LEU A 166 6.49 12.59 10.21
N THR A 167 6.38 12.69 11.54
CA THR A 167 5.59 13.76 12.17
C THR A 167 6.39 15.03 12.41
N GLU A 168 7.63 14.93 12.89
CA GLU A 168 8.42 16.10 13.30
C GLU A 168 9.34 16.62 12.20
N ILE A 169 9.82 15.75 11.31
CA ILE A 169 10.74 16.13 10.23
C ILE A 169 9.99 16.40 8.92
N LEU A 170 9.11 15.49 8.50
CA LEU A 170 8.32 15.63 7.28
C LEU A 170 6.99 16.37 7.50
N GLY A 171 6.51 16.46 8.74
CA GLY A 171 5.30 17.21 9.08
C GLY A 171 3.98 16.53 8.72
N VAL A 172 3.98 15.21 8.46
CA VAL A 172 2.77 14.46 8.10
C VAL A 172 2.09 13.85 9.32
N ASN A 173 0.83 13.46 9.17
CA ASN A 173 0.06 12.81 10.22
C ASN A 173 0.22 11.30 10.15
N VAL A 174 0.14 10.61 11.30
CA VAL A 174 0.11 9.15 11.38
C VAL A 174 -1.15 8.69 12.10
N LEU A 175 -1.91 7.79 11.46
CA LEU A 175 -3.07 7.11 12.04
C LEU A 175 -2.73 5.64 12.26
N THR A 176 -2.76 5.18 13.50
CA THR A 176 -2.48 3.78 13.83
C THR A 176 -3.74 2.93 13.74
N THR A 177 -3.68 1.77 13.06
CA THR A 177 -4.77 0.79 13.11
C THR A 177 -4.66 -0.07 14.39
N PRO A 178 -5.79 -0.49 14.99
CA PRO A 178 -5.78 -1.31 16.20
C PRO A 178 -5.34 -2.76 15.94
N SER A 179 -5.32 -3.19 14.68
CA SER A 179 -4.82 -4.50 14.24
C SER A 179 -4.53 -4.45 12.74
N LEU A 180 -3.80 -5.43 12.21
CA LEU A 180 -3.59 -5.57 10.77
C LEU A 180 -4.93 -5.77 10.05
N GLN A 181 -5.30 -4.82 9.20
CA GLN A 181 -6.49 -4.82 8.36
C GLN A 181 -6.17 -5.37 6.97
N SER A 182 -7.15 -6.04 6.36
CA SER A 182 -7.14 -6.33 4.92
C SER A 182 -7.31 -5.04 4.10
N PHE A 183 -7.12 -5.10 2.77
CA PHE A 183 -7.29 -3.93 1.91
C PHE A 183 -8.72 -3.35 2.03
N ALA A 184 -9.75 -4.20 1.92
CA ALA A 184 -11.14 -3.76 2.02
C ALA A 184 -11.47 -3.13 3.39
N GLN A 185 -10.93 -3.71 4.47
CA GLN A 185 -11.08 -3.16 5.82
C GLN A 185 -10.37 -1.80 5.96
N LEU A 186 -9.17 -1.66 5.41
CA LEU A 186 -8.40 -0.43 5.43
C LEU A 186 -9.09 0.69 4.62
N GLN A 187 -9.67 0.38 3.47
CA GLN A 187 -10.45 1.34 2.70
C GLN A 187 -11.71 1.81 3.46
N ASN A 188 -12.38 0.90 4.18
CA ASN A 188 -13.49 1.28 5.06
C ASN A 188 -13.04 2.12 6.25
N LEU A 189 -11.82 1.93 6.76
CA LEU A 189 -11.24 2.83 7.76
C LEU A 189 -11.09 4.24 7.19
N TYR A 190 -10.55 4.41 5.98
CA TYR A 190 -10.46 5.74 5.34
C TYR A 190 -11.82 6.42 5.19
N LEU A 191 -12.82 5.65 4.73
CA LEU A 191 -14.19 6.13 4.60
C LEU A 191 -14.77 6.53 5.97
N SER A 192 -14.55 5.73 7.01
CA SER A 192 -14.97 6.03 8.38
C SER A 192 -14.33 7.30 8.92
N GLU A 193 -13.01 7.47 8.74
CA GLU A 193 -12.29 8.68 9.14
C GLU A 193 -12.78 9.93 8.40
N ALA A 194 -13.07 9.78 7.10
CA ALA A 194 -13.66 10.85 6.30
C ALA A 194 -15.06 11.25 6.80
N ILE A 195 -15.92 10.27 7.13
CA ILE A 195 -17.25 10.52 7.71
C ILE A 195 -17.13 11.23 9.06
N ASN A 196 -16.27 10.71 9.96
CA ASN A 196 -16.06 11.29 11.29
C ASN A 196 -15.51 12.73 11.23
N SER A 197 -14.76 13.04 10.17
CA SER A 197 -14.21 14.36 9.90
C SER A 197 -15.14 15.25 9.04
N ASN A 198 -16.36 14.80 8.75
CA ASN A 198 -17.33 15.48 7.88
C ASN A 198 -16.79 15.84 6.48
N LEU A 199 -15.92 15.02 5.93
CA LEU A 199 -15.40 15.22 4.58
C LEU A 199 -16.43 14.76 3.54
N THR A 200 -16.57 15.52 2.46
CA THR A 200 -17.39 15.11 1.30
C THR A 200 -16.60 14.22 0.33
N HIS A 201 -15.27 14.32 0.39
CA HIS A 201 -14.33 13.60 -0.45
C HIS A 201 -12.99 13.44 0.27
N TYR A 202 -12.16 12.52 -0.21
CA TYR A 202 -10.77 12.37 0.22
C TYR A 202 -9.95 11.72 -0.89
N PHE A 203 -8.62 11.84 -0.83
CA PHE A 203 -7.71 11.08 -1.67
C PHE A 203 -7.16 9.88 -0.92
N TRP A 204 -6.85 8.81 -1.66
CA TRP A 204 -5.97 7.76 -1.18
C TRP A 204 -4.94 7.40 -2.24
N ALA A 205 -3.78 6.94 -1.78
CA ALA A 205 -2.69 6.52 -2.66
C ALA A 205 -2.01 5.24 -2.17
N HIS A 206 -1.43 4.55 -3.12
CA HIS A 206 -0.59 3.37 -2.89
C HIS A 206 0.77 3.78 -2.32
N MET A 207 1.28 3.03 -1.34
CA MET A 207 2.57 3.34 -0.72
C MET A 207 3.79 3.06 -1.60
N ASP A 208 3.63 2.25 -2.65
CA ASP A 208 4.65 1.84 -3.60
C ASP A 208 4.66 2.70 -4.87
N THR A 209 4.33 3.99 -4.70
CA THR A 209 4.25 4.96 -5.79
C THR A 209 5.23 6.13 -5.65
N VAL A 210 5.54 6.78 -6.77
CA VAL A 210 6.26 8.07 -6.79
C VAL A 210 5.47 9.06 -7.64
N PRO A 211 4.81 10.07 -7.05
CA PRO A 211 4.16 11.13 -7.80
C PRO A 211 5.17 12.12 -8.39
N GLN A 212 4.93 12.56 -9.62
CA GLN A 212 5.65 13.61 -10.32
C GLN A 212 4.67 14.51 -11.07
N SER A 213 4.97 15.81 -11.10
CA SER A 213 4.22 16.77 -11.91
C SER A 213 4.65 16.71 -13.38
N HIS A 214 3.75 17.03 -14.30
CA HIS A 214 4.07 17.22 -15.72
C HIS A 214 4.84 18.54 -15.92
N GLU A 215 6.16 18.53 -15.70
CA GLU A 215 6.99 19.72 -15.89
C GLU A 215 7.21 20.07 -17.38
N ASP A 216 6.88 19.18 -18.30
CA ASP A 216 6.91 19.39 -19.76
C ASP A 216 5.64 20.03 -20.33
N VAL A 217 4.56 20.15 -19.54
CA VAL A 217 3.28 20.71 -19.97
C VAL A 217 3.17 22.19 -19.59
N GLN A 218 2.67 23.02 -20.53
CA GLN A 218 2.47 24.46 -20.33
C GLN A 218 0.99 24.85 -20.52
N PRO A 219 0.42 25.73 -19.67
CA PRO A 219 1.05 26.34 -18.49
C PRO A 219 1.27 25.30 -17.39
N TYR A 220 2.43 25.39 -16.72
CA TYR A 220 2.80 24.47 -15.65
C TYR A 220 1.79 24.46 -14.50
N LYS A 221 1.44 23.26 -14.04
CA LYS A 221 0.74 23.02 -12.78
C LYS A 221 1.39 21.87 -12.04
N SER A 222 1.53 22.02 -10.73
CA SER A 222 1.93 20.92 -9.85
C SER A 222 0.83 19.84 -9.80
N LEU A 223 1.20 18.61 -9.47
CA LEU A 223 0.24 17.52 -9.30
C LEU A 223 -0.84 17.89 -8.29
N TYR A 224 -0.44 18.52 -7.19
CA TYR A 224 -1.38 19.04 -6.20
C TYR A 224 -2.35 20.07 -6.79
N ALA A 225 -1.88 21.04 -7.57
CA ALA A 225 -2.75 22.04 -8.18
C ALA A 225 -3.78 21.41 -9.14
N ILE A 226 -3.37 20.39 -9.91
CA ILE A 226 -4.30 19.67 -10.78
C ILE A 226 -5.32 18.86 -9.95
N ALA A 227 -4.88 18.19 -8.88
CA ALA A 227 -5.78 17.48 -7.97
C ALA A 227 -6.85 18.41 -7.38
N VAL A 228 -6.48 19.64 -6.99
CA VAL A 228 -7.43 20.67 -6.52
C VAL A 228 -8.40 21.08 -7.63
N ASP A 229 -7.95 21.26 -8.87
CA ASP A 229 -8.83 21.57 -9.99
C ASP A 229 -9.84 20.45 -10.26
N VAL A 230 -9.42 19.18 -10.12
CA VAL A 230 -10.31 18.03 -10.26
C VAL A 230 -11.34 17.97 -9.12
N ILE A 231 -10.99 18.35 -7.89
CA ILE A 231 -11.98 18.52 -6.82
C ILE A 231 -13.03 19.57 -7.22
N ARG A 232 -12.57 20.75 -7.65
CA ARG A 232 -13.46 21.87 -8.03
C ARG A 232 -14.38 21.51 -9.18
N GLU A 233 -13.86 20.83 -10.20
CA GLU A 233 -14.64 20.28 -11.30
C GLU A 233 -15.70 19.31 -10.76
N SER A 234 -15.28 18.32 -9.96
CA SER A 234 -16.16 17.24 -9.46
C SER A 234 -17.26 17.73 -8.53
N LEU A 235 -17.02 18.83 -7.81
CA LEU A 235 -17.98 19.49 -6.94
C LEU A 235 -18.81 20.58 -7.66
N SER A 236 -18.50 20.88 -8.92
CA SER A 236 -19.26 21.88 -9.68
C SER A 236 -20.63 21.33 -10.08
N PRO A 237 -21.73 22.07 -9.84
CA PRO A 237 -23.05 21.69 -10.34
C PRO A 237 -23.13 21.59 -11.87
N SER A 238 -22.16 22.18 -12.59
CA SER A 238 -22.07 22.10 -14.05
C SER A 238 -21.39 20.82 -14.55
N TYR A 239 -20.81 20.01 -13.66
CA TYR A 239 -20.18 18.76 -14.04
C TYR A 239 -21.26 17.74 -14.42
N GLU A 240 -21.17 17.17 -15.63
CA GLU A 240 -22.21 16.32 -16.22
C GLU A 240 -22.63 15.17 -15.31
N ILE A 241 -21.68 14.64 -14.53
CA ILE A 241 -21.85 13.51 -13.64
C ILE A 241 -21.67 13.90 -12.17
N HIS A 242 -21.90 15.18 -11.82
CA HIS A 242 -21.76 15.76 -10.48
C HIS A 242 -22.28 14.86 -9.35
N ASP A 243 -23.48 14.30 -9.50
CA ASP A 243 -24.09 13.43 -8.48
C ASP A 243 -23.78 11.93 -8.67
N ARG A 244 -23.14 11.55 -9.78
CA ARG A 244 -22.96 10.15 -10.19
C ARG A 244 -21.52 9.66 -10.12
N TRP A 245 -20.50 10.49 -9.94
CA TRP A 245 -19.13 10.01 -9.78
C TRP A 245 -18.90 9.36 -8.39
N ALA A 246 -18.36 8.15 -8.36
CA ALA A 246 -18.00 7.45 -7.12
C ALA A 246 -16.52 7.67 -6.78
N VAL A 247 -15.64 7.47 -7.75
CA VAL A 247 -14.19 7.62 -7.60
C VAL A 247 -13.59 8.16 -8.89
N ARG A 248 -12.62 9.07 -8.79
CA ARG A 248 -11.83 9.53 -9.93
C ARG A 248 -10.42 8.97 -9.84
N PHE A 249 -10.00 8.23 -10.85
CA PHE A 249 -8.67 7.62 -10.93
C PHE A 249 -7.71 8.52 -11.71
N PHE A 250 -6.53 8.79 -11.16
CA PHE A 250 -5.55 9.68 -11.81
C PHE A 250 -4.53 8.92 -12.66
N SER A 251 -3.95 7.87 -12.10
CA SER A 251 -3.05 6.96 -12.81
C SER A 251 -3.40 5.57 -12.33
N TYR A 252 -4.47 5.01 -12.89
CA TYR A 252 -5.10 3.81 -12.34
C TYR A 252 -5.49 4.00 -10.86
N ASP A 253 -5.49 2.94 -10.04
CA ASP A 253 -5.81 2.99 -8.60
C ASP A 253 -4.66 3.56 -7.72
N TRP A 254 -3.55 3.99 -8.32
CA TRP A 254 -2.36 4.46 -7.58
C TRP A 254 -2.59 5.76 -6.81
N LEU A 255 -3.46 6.62 -7.34
CA LEU A 255 -4.01 7.81 -6.69
C LEU A 255 -5.47 7.95 -7.13
N ALA A 256 -6.37 8.09 -6.16
CA ALA A 256 -7.79 8.24 -6.45
C ALA A 256 -8.47 9.25 -5.53
N LEU A 257 -9.42 10.01 -6.09
CA LEU A 257 -10.34 10.89 -5.37
C LEU A 257 -11.66 10.17 -5.12
N VAL A 258 -12.05 10.00 -3.87
CA VAL A 258 -13.23 9.25 -3.45
C VAL A 258 -14.38 10.19 -3.08
N ASN A 259 -15.58 9.90 -3.56
CA ASN A 259 -16.83 10.54 -3.14
C ASN A 259 -17.43 9.80 -1.95
N VAL A 260 -17.40 10.43 -0.76
CA VAL A 260 -17.86 9.79 0.49
C VAL A 260 -19.34 9.41 0.41
N LYS A 261 -20.20 10.31 -0.11
CA LYS A 261 -21.65 10.07 -0.24
C LYS A 261 -21.93 8.84 -1.10
N ASN A 262 -21.26 8.72 -2.24
CA ASN A 262 -21.51 7.64 -3.19
C ASN A 262 -20.90 6.31 -2.75
N TYR A 263 -19.77 6.33 -2.02
CA TYR A 263 -19.25 5.13 -1.35
C TYR A 263 -20.19 4.63 -0.24
N VAL A 264 -20.74 5.54 0.58
CA VAL A 264 -21.74 5.20 1.61
C VAL A 264 -23.01 4.65 0.98
N LYS A 265 -23.47 5.23 -0.14
CA LYS A 265 -24.68 4.79 -0.87
C LYS A 265 -24.63 3.29 -1.22
N VAL A 266 -23.47 2.79 -1.65
CA VAL A 266 -23.30 1.37 -2.03
C VAL A 266 -22.87 0.47 -0.86
N GLY A 267 -22.73 1.02 0.35
CA GLY A 267 -22.39 0.26 1.56
C GLY A 267 -20.90 0.08 1.85
N GLY A 268 -20.01 0.88 1.23
CA GLY A 268 -18.56 0.74 1.43
C GLY A 268 -17.98 -0.54 0.84
N TRP A 269 -16.77 -0.91 1.23
CA TRP A 269 -16.09 -2.13 0.77
C TRP A 269 -16.62 -3.36 1.51
N ASP A 270 -16.78 -4.48 0.80
CA ASP A 270 -17.16 -5.74 1.44
C ASP A 270 -15.93 -6.34 2.14
N THR A 271 -15.92 -6.26 3.48
CA THR A 271 -14.78 -6.72 4.28
C THR A 271 -14.53 -8.23 4.25
N MET A 272 -15.49 -9.02 3.76
CA MET A 272 -15.28 -10.46 3.56
C MET A 272 -14.46 -10.76 2.30
N ILE A 273 -14.38 -9.80 1.36
CA ILE A 273 -13.52 -9.85 0.18
C ILE A 273 -12.28 -9.01 0.49
N GLY A 274 -11.33 -9.60 1.23
CA GLY A 274 -10.27 -8.83 1.90
C GLY A 274 -9.22 -8.17 0.99
N TYR A 275 -8.87 -8.79 -0.14
CA TYR A 275 -7.83 -8.31 -1.06
C TYR A 275 -8.33 -8.43 -2.51
N TYR A 276 -7.71 -9.25 -3.37
CA TYR A 276 -8.14 -9.36 -4.76
C TYR A 276 -9.58 -9.88 -4.88
N GLY A 277 -10.29 -9.38 -5.89
CA GLY A 277 -11.75 -9.52 -6.05
C GLY A 277 -12.53 -8.33 -5.47
N THR A 278 -11.98 -7.61 -4.50
CA THR A 278 -12.70 -6.52 -3.81
C THR A 278 -12.90 -5.29 -4.69
N ASP A 279 -11.94 -4.96 -5.57
CA ASP A 279 -12.10 -3.89 -6.55
C ASP A 279 -13.21 -4.22 -7.56
N CYS A 280 -13.28 -5.49 -7.99
CA CYS A 280 -14.31 -5.96 -8.90
C CYS A 280 -15.69 -5.92 -8.26
N ASP A 281 -15.80 -6.31 -6.98
CA ASP A 281 -17.01 -6.15 -6.19
C ASP A 281 -17.44 -4.68 -6.08
N MET A 282 -16.53 -3.80 -5.67
CA MET A 282 -16.84 -2.40 -5.41
C MET A 282 -17.20 -1.66 -6.70
N HIS A 283 -16.37 -1.77 -7.75
CA HIS A 283 -16.63 -1.11 -9.03
C HIS A 283 -17.85 -1.68 -9.73
N GLY A 284 -18.08 -2.99 -9.64
CA GLY A 284 -19.31 -3.61 -10.08
C GLY A 284 -20.52 -3.02 -9.38
N ARG A 285 -20.49 -2.87 -8.05
CA ARG A 285 -21.57 -2.24 -7.28
C ARG A 285 -21.79 -0.77 -7.63
N PHE A 286 -20.74 0.00 -7.96
CA PHE A 286 -20.90 1.35 -8.50
C PHE A 286 -21.70 1.33 -9.80
N ALA A 287 -21.30 0.48 -10.75
CA ALA A 287 -21.94 0.38 -12.06
C ALA A 287 -23.41 -0.06 -11.95
N LEU A 288 -23.70 -1.05 -11.10
CA LEU A 288 -25.07 -1.50 -10.80
C LEU A 288 -25.95 -0.38 -10.19
N ASN A 289 -25.33 0.59 -9.51
CA ASN A 289 -25.99 1.74 -8.91
C ASN A 289 -26.01 3.00 -9.80
N GLY A 290 -25.62 2.87 -11.08
CA GLY A 290 -25.55 3.99 -12.03
C GLY A 290 -24.49 5.04 -11.69
N LEU A 291 -23.51 4.65 -10.87
CA LEU A 291 -22.37 5.48 -10.50
C LEU A 291 -21.20 5.25 -11.45
N GLU A 292 -20.42 6.30 -11.68
CA GLU A 292 -19.32 6.32 -12.64
C GLU A 292 -17.96 6.42 -11.95
N THR A 293 -16.95 5.85 -12.60
CA THR A 293 -15.55 5.88 -12.16
C THR A 293 -14.68 6.60 -13.20
N PRO A 294 -14.86 7.91 -13.41
CA PRO A 294 -14.16 8.64 -14.47
C PRO A 294 -12.65 8.68 -14.22
N ILE A 295 -11.89 8.79 -15.31
CA ILE A 295 -10.44 9.04 -15.24
C ILE A 295 -10.23 10.56 -15.13
N ALA A 296 -9.28 10.95 -14.31
CA ALA A 296 -8.74 12.30 -14.21
C ALA A 296 -7.25 12.26 -14.61
N ASP A 297 -6.72 13.38 -15.05
CA ASP A 297 -5.28 13.55 -15.23
C ASP A 297 -4.78 14.50 -14.12
N ALA A 298 -3.63 14.20 -13.49
CA ALA A 298 -2.98 15.10 -12.55
C ALA A 298 -1.46 15.04 -12.54
N GLY A 299 -0.82 14.32 -13.46
CA GLY A 299 0.59 14.01 -13.34
C GLY A 299 0.91 12.56 -13.62
N GLN A 300 2.20 12.23 -13.51
CA GLN A 300 2.67 10.85 -13.56
C GLN A 300 2.83 10.32 -12.15
N VAL A 301 2.06 9.29 -11.81
CA VAL A 301 2.30 8.49 -10.61
C VAL A 301 2.98 7.21 -11.08
N PHE A 302 4.20 6.96 -10.62
CA PHE A 302 4.96 5.77 -11.02
C PHE A 302 4.77 4.64 -10.00
N ASP A 303 4.30 3.48 -10.45
CA ASP A 303 4.19 2.27 -9.63
C ASP A 303 5.50 1.49 -9.60
N VAL A 304 6.22 1.52 -8.47
CA VAL A 304 7.61 1.06 -8.37
C VAL A 304 7.79 -0.11 -7.38
N GLY A 305 8.79 -0.95 -7.64
CA GLY A 305 9.10 -2.13 -6.81
C GLY A 305 10.27 -1.91 -5.84
N ARG A 306 10.89 -0.72 -5.84
CA ARG A 306 11.96 -0.34 -4.92
C ARG A 306 12.07 1.18 -4.80
N SER A 307 12.74 1.62 -3.75
CA SER A 307 13.09 3.02 -3.54
C SER A 307 14.19 3.47 -4.52
N LEU A 308 14.19 4.75 -4.84
CA LEU A 308 15.35 5.51 -5.29
C LEU A 308 16.46 5.37 -4.26
N ASP A 309 17.71 5.41 -4.73
CA ASP A 309 18.88 5.24 -3.87
C ASP A 309 19.15 6.48 -3.00
N ASN A 310 18.65 7.66 -3.41
CA ASN A 310 18.67 8.89 -2.63
C ASN A 310 17.37 9.68 -2.86
N LEU A 311 16.57 9.90 -1.81
CA LEU A 311 15.30 10.65 -1.88
C LEU A 311 15.48 12.17 -2.06
N GLU A 312 16.68 12.73 -1.82
CA GLU A 312 16.94 14.15 -1.99
C GLU A 312 16.73 14.63 -3.42
N VAL A 313 16.87 13.74 -4.41
CA VAL A 313 16.61 14.05 -5.83
C VAL A 313 15.19 14.58 -6.08
N LEU A 314 14.23 14.20 -5.23
CA LEU A 314 12.85 14.65 -5.30
C LEU A 314 12.69 16.15 -5.00
N TYR A 315 13.64 16.77 -4.27
CA TYR A 315 13.61 18.20 -3.96
C TYR A 315 14.07 19.11 -5.11
N ARG A 316 14.39 18.54 -6.28
CA ARG A 316 14.74 19.25 -7.52
C ARG A 316 15.81 20.35 -7.29
N ARG A 317 16.89 20.00 -6.59
CA ARG A 317 18.05 20.88 -6.35
C ARG A 317 19.14 20.61 -7.41
N ARG A 318 19.98 21.59 -7.71
CA ARG A 318 21.15 21.40 -8.62
C ARG A 318 22.34 20.82 -7.86
N LYS A 319 23.29 20.24 -8.58
CA LYS A 319 24.63 19.95 -8.02
C LYS A 319 25.42 21.24 -7.86
N ASN A 320 26.31 21.31 -6.86
CA ASN A 320 27.23 22.44 -6.71
C ASN A 320 28.16 22.49 -7.94
N VAL A 321 28.00 23.53 -8.77
CA VAL A 321 28.62 23.69 -10.10
C VAL A 321 30.17 23.70 -10.07
N LYS A 322 30.80 23.88 -8.90
CA LYS A 322 32.27 23.83 -8.77
C LYS A 322 32.85 22.46 -9.14
N ALA A 323 32.15 21.35 -8.87
CA ALA A 323 32.62 20.02 -9.23
C ALA A 323 32.49 19.70 -10.74
N GLN A 324 31.63 20.42 -11.48
CA GLN A 324 31.46 20.18 -12.92
C GLN A 324 32.61 20.75 -13.76
N ARG A 325 33.15 21.92 -13.38
CA ARG A 325 34.27 22.53 -14.12
C ARG A 325 35.57 21.73 -14.01
N GLU A 326 35.84 21.13 -12.85
CA GLU A 326 37.07 20.35 -12.64
C GLU A 326 37.01 18.99 -13.38
N VAL A 327 35.83 18.36 -13.48
CA VAL A 327 35.65 17.11 -14.22
C VAL A 327 35.63 17.33 -15.75
N GLU A 328 35.15 18.47 -16.22
CA GLU A 328 35.22 18.84 -17.65
C GLU A 328 36.64 19.23 -18.08
N GLU A 329 37.43 19.89 -17.22
CA GLU A 329 38.84 20.20 -17.52
C GLU A 329 39.75 18.96 -17.50
N GLU A 330 39.46 17.94 -16.69
CA GLU A 330 40.26 16.70 -16.65
C GLU A 330 39.98 15.77 -17.84
N LYS A 331 38.79 15.83 -18.46
CA LYS A 331 38.44 15.03 -19.65
C LYS A 331 38.94 15.60 -20.97
N VAL A 332 39.47 16.82 -21.00
CA VAL A 332 40.05 17.46 -22.20
C VAL A 332 41.58 17.53 -22.09
N VAL A 333 42.23 16.38 -21.92
CA VAL A 333 43.65 16.22 -22.29
C VAL A 333 43.77 15.08 -23.30
N VAL A 334 43.32 15.36 -24.53
CA VAL A 334 43.64 14.53 -25.69
C VAL A 334 45.01 14.95 -26.19
N LYS A 335 46.01 14.07 -26.03
CA LYS A 335 47.30 14.19 -26.71
C LYS A 335 47.07 14.07 -28.22
N VAL A 336 47.35 15.16 -28.95
CA VAL A 336 47.38 15.18 -30.41
C VAL A 336 48.61 14.39 -30.87
N GLY A 337 48.38 13.20 -31.43
CA GLY A 337 49.38 12.51 -32.24
C GLY A 337 49.35 13.07 -33.66
N GLU A 338 50.54 13.35 -34.21
CA GLU A 338 50.71 13.80 -35.59
C GLU A 338 50.13 12.79 -36.59
N HIS A 339 49.59 13.34 -37.68
CA HIS A 339 48.97 12.68 -38.84
C HIS A 339 47.48 12.35 -38.71
N GLY A 340 46.69 13.40 -38.98
CA GLY A 340 45.25 13.33 -39.15
C GLY A 340 44.81 12.29 -40.19
N LYS A 341 43.96 11.38 -39.73
CA LYS A 341 42.93 10.76 -40.57
C LYS A 341 41.81 10.21 -39.69
N VAL A 342 40.61 10.76 -39.87
CA VAL A 342 39.35 10.24 -39.31
C VAL A 342 38.81 9.20 -40.30
N THR A 343 38.47 8.00 -39.82
CA THR A 343 37.60 7.07 -40.55
C THR A 343 36.70 6.33 -39.57
N ILE A 344 35.39 6.43 -39.83
CA ILE A 344 34.31 5.66 -39.21
C ILE A 344 34.19 4.34 -40.00
N GLY A 345 34.15 3.20 -39.29
CA GLY A 345 33.88 1.89 -39.87
C GLY A 345 32.95 1.09 -38.97
N ALA A 346 31.77 0.75 -39.49
CA ALA A 346 30.81 -0.18 -38.89
C ALA A 346 31.13 -1.64 -39.35
N PRO A 347 30.36 -2.67 -38.96
CA PRO A 347 30.76 -3.72 -38.02
C PRO A 347 30.96 -5.10 -38.67
N SER A 348 31.65 -6.04 -38.00
CA SER A 348 31.41 -7.47 -38.26
C SER A 348 31.67 -8.40 -37.07
N ASN A 349 30.65 -9.25 -36.85
CA ASN A 349 30.64 -10.64 -36.41
C ASN A 349 31.06 -11.05 -34.98
N SER A 350 30.02 -11.19 -34.14
CA SER A 350 29.54 -12.47 -33.56
C SER A 350 30.58 -13.54 -33.23
N THR A 351 30.73 -13.81 -31.93
CA THR A 351 30.60 -15.16 -31.36
C THR A 351 29.87 -15.09 -30.03
N ALA A 352 28.82 -15.93 -29.92
CA ALA A 352 28.01 -16.11 -28.74
C ALA A 352 28.80 -16.81 -27.62
N ALA A 353 28.77 -16.23 -26.43
CA ALA A 353 29.00 -16.94 -25.18
C ALA A 353 28.02 -16.39 -24.13
N THR A 354 27.27 -17.32 -23.56
CA THR A 354 26.34 -17.19 -22.43
C THR A 354 26.90 -16.33 -21.31
N ALA A 355 26.30 -15.16 -21.09
CA ALA A 355 26.44 -14.37 -19.88
C ALA A 355 25.04 -14.10 -19.31
N ALA A 356 24.91 -14.28 -17.99
CA ALA A 356 23.75 -13.88 -17.20
C ALA A 356 23.38 -12.41 -17.48
N PRO A 357 22.12 -11.98 -17.28
CA PRO A 357 21.76 -10.58 -17.47
C PRO A 357 22.64 -9.74 -16.51
N GLU A 358 23.53 -8.94 -17.09
CA GLU A 358 24.24 -7.91 -16.37
C GLU A 358 23.19 -7.03 -15.69
N LYS A 359 23.31 -6.90 -14.36
CA LYS A 359 22.65 -5.83 -13.61
C LYS A 359 22.85 -4.53 -14.39
N PRO A 360 21.81 -3.71 -14.59
CA PRO A 360 22.05 -2.34 -15.02
C PRO A 360 22.96 -1.74 -13.96
N THR A 361 24.19 -1.45 -14.35
CA THR A 361 25.15 -0.72 -13.54
C THR A 361 24.53 0.64 -13.32
N ALA A 362 24.06 0.86 -12.10
CA ALA A 362 23.71 2.19 -11.63
C ALA A 362 24.90 3.12 -11.95
N PRO A 363 24.66 4.31 -12.51
CA PRO A 363 25.74 5.27 -12.72
C PRO A 363 26.46 5.49 -11.37
N GLU A 364 27.78 5.40 -11.40
CA GLU A 364 28.67 5.54 -10.26
C GLU A 364 28.30 6.75 -9.40
N ASN A 365 28.19 6.50 -8.08
CA ASN A 365 28.24 7.47 -6.98
C ASN A 365 27.78 8.87 -7.34
N ILE A 366 26.46 9.06 -7.39
CA ILE A 366 25.94 10.40 -7.54
C ILE A 366 25.96 11.09 -6.17
N GLU A 367 27.05 11.80 -5.90
CA GLU A 367 27.12 12.85 -4.88
C GLU A 367 26.10 13.94 -5.29
N TYR A 368 24.88 13.77 -4.80
CA TYR A 368 23.76 14.67 -5.00
C TYR A 368 23.75 15.67 -3.83
N LEU A 369 23.66 16.96 -4.18
CA LEU A 369 22.93 17.99 -3.43
C LEU A 369 23.53 18.53 -2.11
N SER A 370 24.61 19.31 -2.24
CA SER A 370 24.95 20.38 -1.28
C SER A 370 24.64 21.79 -1.80
N SER A 371 23.95 21.92 -2.94
CA SER A 371 23.63 23.22 -3.53
C SER A 371 22.23 23.69 -3.12
N THR A 372 22.14 24.98 -2.77
CA THR A 372 20.87 25.66 -2.47
C THR A 372 20.07 26.01 -3.73
N GLU A 373 20.65 25.85 -4.92
CA GLU A 373 20.07 26.29 -6.18
C GLU A 373 19.00 25.30 -6.67
N GLU A 374 17.85 25.82 -7.10
CA GLU A 374 16.78 25.02 -7.69
C GLU A 374 17.13 24.59 -9.12
N ASP A 375 16.64 23.42 -9.53
CA ASP A 375 16.59 23.04 -10.93
C ASP A 375 15.61 23.96 -11.70
N THR A 376 15.46 23.76 -12.99
CA THR A 376 14.41 24.41 -13.80
C THR A 376 13.27 23.43 -14.06
N ILE A 377 12.04 23.97 -14.18
CA ILE A 377 10.86 23.23 -14.65
C ILE A 377 11.19 22.55 -15.99
N GLY A 378 11.06 21.22 -16.05
CA GLY A 378 11.34 20.42 -17.24
C GLY A 378 12.83 20.32 -17.57
N GLY A 379 13.70 20.68 -16.63
CA GLY A 379 15.16 20.65 -16.78
C GLY A 379 15.75 19.23 -16.74
N LEU A 380 17.08 19.16 -16.90
CA LEU A 380 17.81 17.88 -16.95
C LEU A 380 17.60 17.02 -15.70
N GLY A 381 17.46 17.62 -14.52
CA GLY A 381 17.20 16.85 -13.30
C GLY A 381 15.83 16.17 -13.33
N TRP A 382 14.81 16.80 -13.93
CA TRP A 382 13.48 16.22 -14.06
C TRP A 382 13.50 15.08 -15.06
N THR A 383 14.08 15.31 -16.24
CA THR A 383 14.19 14.26 -17.26
C THR A 383 14.98 13.05 -16.77
N SER A 384 16.08 13.27 -16.04
CA SER A 384 16.87 12.18 -15.43
C SER A 384 16.06 11.41 -14.38
N LEU A 385 15.28 12.12 -13.55
CA LEU A 385 14.40 11.50 -12.56
C LEU A 385 13.30 10.68 -13.25
N GLN A 386 12.65 11.23 -14.27
CA GLN A 386 11.61 10.56 -15.06
C GLN A 386 12.14 9.26 -15.68
N THR A 387 13.29 9.31 -16.35
CA THR A 387 13.94 8.11 -16.92
C THR A 387 14.24 7.06 -15.83
N THR A 388 14.67 7.50 -14.65
CA THR A 388 14.93 6.58 -13.53
C THR A 388 13.64 5.93 -13.04
N LEU A 389 12.57 6.70 -12.84
CA LEU A 389 11.28 6.20 -12.36
C LEU A 389 10.60 5.27 -13.38
N GLU A 390 10.71 5.57 -14.67
CA GLU A 390 10.24 4.68 -15.75
C GLU A 390 10.96 3.33 -15.71
N ALA A 391 12.29 3.33 -15.51
CA ALA A 391 13.06 2.11 -15.38
C ALA A 391 12.65 1.28 -14.13
N LEU A 392 12.35 1.95 -13.01
CA LEU A 392 11.85 1.30 -11.79
C LEU A 392 10.45 0.71 -11.97
N ALA A 393 9.56 1.42 -12.66
CA ALA A 393 8.22 0.94 -12.96
C ALA A 393 8.24 -0.24 -13.95
N GLU A 394 9.13 -0.20 -14.94
CA GLU A 394 9.37 -1.31 -15.86
C GLU A 394 9.94 -2.54 -15.13
N GLU A 395 10.90 -2.34 -14.22
CA GLU A 395 11.46 -3.41 -13.37
C GLU A 395 10.33 -4.12 -12.61
N LYS A 396 9.45 -3.35 -11.96
CA LYS A 396 8.29 -3.90 -11.24
C LYS A 396 7.36 -4.68 -12.16
N ARG A 397 7.04 -4.13 -13.35
CA ARG A 397 6.12 -4.77 -14.30
C ARG A 397 6.64 -6.10 -14.83
N ARG A 398 7.96 -6.24 -14.94
CA ARG A 398 8.63 -7.48 -15.36
C ARG A 398 8.82 -8.49 -14.24
N ASP A 399 8.62 -8.09 -12.98
CA ASP A 399 8.73 -9.01 -11.85
C ASP A 399 7.58 -10.03 -11.91
N PRO A 400 7.87 -11.35 -11.97
CA PRO A 400 6.84 -12.38 -11.95
C PRO A 400 6.00 -12.35 -10.65
N TYR A 401 6.52 -11.72 -9.59
CA TYR A 401 5.85 -11.51 -8.33
C TYR A 401 5.62 -10.01 -8.10
N ARG A 402 4.43 -9.52 -8.49
CA ARG A 402 4.04 -8.08 -8.44
C ARG A 402 4.43 -7.36 -7.15
N ASN A 403 4.38 -8.05 -6.01
CA ASN A 403 4.65 -7.52 -4.67
C ASN A 403 5.90 -8.11 -4.00
N SER A 404 6.87 -8.61 -4.78
CA SER A 404 8.13 -9.18 -4.27
C SER A 404 8.86 -8.25 -3.29
N TRP A 405 8.68 -6.94 -3.46
CA TRP A 405 9.26 -5.89 -2.63
C TRP A 405 8.86 -6.00 -1.15
N GLN A 406 7.72 -6.60 -0.82
CA GLN A 406 7.27 -6.80 0.56
C GLN A 406 8.22 -7.71 1.37
N LEU A 407 9.02 -8.54 0.69
CA LEU A 407 10.00 -9.44 1.31
C LEU A 407 11.39 -8.82 1.50
N LYS A 408 11.63 -7.58 1.03
CA LYS A 408 12.96 -6.95 1.08
C LYS A 408 13.43 -6.62 2.50
N GLN A 409 12.50 -6.46 3.45
CA GLN A 409 12.79 -6.45 4.89
C GLN A 409 12.31 -7.76 5.52
N SER A 410 13.21 -8.45 6.23
CA SER A 410 12.94 -9.75 6.88
C SER A 410 13.62 -9.93 8.25
N GLY A 411 14.17 -8.86 8.83
CA GLY A 411 14.79 -8.86 10.14
C GLY A 411 13.78 -8.82 11.30
N GLY A 412 14.23 -8.33 12.46
CA GLY A 412 13.38 -8.14 13.64
C GLY A 412 13.13 -9.38 14.49
N LYS A 413 13.82 -10.50 14.24
CA LYS A 413 13.67 -11.70 15.07
C LYS A 413 14.06 -11.41 16.52
N GLY A 414 13.11 -11.61 17.43
CA GLY A 414 13.27 -11.33 18.86
C GLY A 414 12.67 -9.98 19.31
N GLU A 415 12.23 -9.15 18.36
CA GLU A 415 11.47 -7.93 18.65
C GLU A 415 9.99 -8.25 18.93
N PRO A 416 9.24 -7.32 19.58
CA PRO A 416 7.79 -7.43 19.71
C PRO A 416 7.10 -7.57 18.36
N PHE A 417 6.01 -8.34 18.31
CA PHE A 417 5.17 -8.52 17.11
C PHE A 417 5.93 -9.06 15.88
N TYR A 418 7.05 -9.76 16.09
CA TYR A 418 7.79 -10.42 15.02
C TYR A 418 6.95 -11.51 14.32
N TYR A 419 6.93 -11.46 12.99
CA TYR A 419 6.44 -12.52 12.12
C TYR A 419 7.57 -13.03 11.22
N ASP A 420 7.58 -14.34 10.93
CA ASP A 420 8.42 -14.86 9.86
C ASP A 420 7.98 -14.26 8.51
N ALA A 421 8.87 -13.52 7.84
CA ALA A 421 8.53 -12.78 6.62
C ALA A 421 7.93 -13.65 5.50
N ASP A 422 8.43 -14.87 5.31
CA ASP A 422 7.94 -15.80 4.28
C ASP A 422 6.62 -16.45 4.72
N GLY A 423 6.50 -16.77 6.01
CA GLY A 423 5.26 -17.26 6.61
C GLY A 423 4.13 -16.24 6.47
N TRP A 424 4.43 -14.96 6.72
CA TRP A 424 3.50 -13.86 6.53
C TRP A 424 3.08 -13.71 5.07
N GLU A 425 4.03 -13.71 4.12
CA GLU A 425 3.71 -13.61 2.68
C GLU A 425 2.83 -14.78 2.24
N LYS A 426 3.13 -15.99 2.70
CA LYS A 426 2.29 -17.15 2.41
C LYS A 426 0.88 -17.00 3.00
N ALA A 427 0.74 -16.43 4.19
CA ALA A 427 -0.56 -16.15 4.78
C ALA A 427 -1.33 -15.10 3.95
N LEU A 428 -0.65 -14.04 3.50
CA LEU A 428 -1.23 -13.02 2.62
C LEU A 428 -1.77 -13.66 1.32
N GLN A 429 -0.96 -14.48 0.64
CA GLN A 429 -1.40 -15.15 -0.59
C GLN A 429 -2.62 -16.07 -0.38
N LEU A 430 -2.70 -16.76 0.77
CA LEU A 430 -3.88 -17.56 1.12
C LEU A 430 -5.12 -16.67 1.33
N THR A 431 -4.97 -15.52 2.00
CA THR A 431 -6.07 -14.57 2.20
C THR A 431 -6.50 -13.88 0.91
N ILE A 432 -5.58 -13.63 -0.02
CA ILE A 432 -5.89 -13.14 -1.37
C ILE A 432 -6.75 -14.16 -2.11
N ALA A 433 -6.32 -15.43 -2.14
CA ALA A 433 -7.06 -16.49 -2.80
C ALA A 433 -8.46 -16.68 -2.18
N ALA A 434 -8.56 -16.60 -0.85
CA ALA A 434 -9.85 -16.66 -0.16
C ALA A 434 -10.76 -15.48 -0.53
N GLY A 435 -10.23 -14.26 -0.67
CA GLY A 435 -11.00 -13.10 -1.12
C GLY A 435 -11.59 -13.29 -2.51
N VAL A 436 -10.78 -13.78 -3.46
CA VAL A 436 -11.26 -14.11 -4.82
C VAL A 436 -12.38 -15.15 -4.76
N GLU A 437 -12.21 -16.23 -4.00
CA GLU A 437 -13.26 -17.25 -3.83
C GLU A 437 -14.55 -16.66 -3.25
N VAL A 438 -14.46 -15.82 -2.20
CA VAL A 438 -15.65 -15.16 -1.62
C VAL A 438 -16.35 -14.30 -2.65
N TYR A 439 -15.61 -13.52 -3.46
CA TYR A 439 -16.17 -12.72 -4.54
C TYR A 439 -16.92 -13.59 -5.57
N GLU A 440 -16.28 -14.66 -6.04
CA GLU A 440 -16.86 -15.53 -7.06
C GLU A 440 -18.09 -16.29 -6.52
N GLN A 441 -18.11 -16.69 -5.24
CA GLN A 441 -19.31 -17.26 -4.60
C GLN A 441 -20.42 -16.22 -4.41
N LYS A 442 -20.06 -14.99 -4.03
CA LYS A 442 -21.02 -13.90 -3.83
C LYS A 442 -21.78 -13.58 -5.11
N TRP A 443 -21.11 -13.58 -6.26
CA TRP A 443 -21.72 -13.18 -7.53
C TRP A 443 -22.03 -14.34 -8.48
N GLY A 444 -21.67 -15.57 -8.12
CA GLY A 444 -21.85 -16.73 -9.02
C GLY A 444 -21.05 -16.62 -10.32
N HIS A 445 -20.07 -15.72 -10.40
CA HIS A 445 -19.41 -15.32 -11.65
C HIS A 445 -17.91 -15.10 -11.45
N LYS A 446 -17.10 -15.56 -12.41
CA LYS A 446 -15.66 -15.25 -12.47
C LYS A 446 -15.43 -14.08 -13.42
N GLY A 447 -14.74 -13.04 -12.94
CA GLY A 447 -14.51 -11.82 -13.73
C GLY A 447 -15.11 -10.59 -13.08
N CYS A 448 -14.81 -9.41 -13.61
CA CYS A 448 -15.19 -8.11 -13.00
C CYS A 448 -16.36 -7.43 -13.74
N ASP A 449 -16.98 -8.13 -14.67
CA ASP A 449 -17.98 -7.67 -15.61
C ASP A 449 -19.41 -8.06 -15.19
N ILE A 450 -19.68 -8.09 -13.88
CA ILE A 450 -20.98 -8.51 -13.30
C ILE A 450 -22.19 -7.78 -13.91
N GLN A 451 -22.04 -6.51 -14.29
CA GLN A 451 -23.11 -5.75 -14.96
C GLN A 451 -23.39 -6.27 -16.39
N HIS A 452 -22.36 -6.66 -17.13
CA HIS A 452 -22.49 -7.12 -18.52
C HIS A 452 -23.15 -8.49 -18.61
N VAL A 453 -22.93 -9.35 -17.61
CA VAL A 453 -23.60 -10.66 -17.51
C VAL A 453 -25.02 -10.57 -16.94
N GLY A 454 -25.54 -9.36 -16.70
CA GLY A 454 -26.93 -9.11 -16.35
C GLY A 454 -27.26 -9.24 -14.86
N LEU A 455 -26.25 -9.37 -13.99
CA LEU A 455 -26.44 -9.34 -12.54
C LEU A 455 -26.91 -7.95 -12.09
N LYS A 456 -27.65 -7.92 -10.99
CA LYS A 456 -28.27 -6.71 -10.43
C LYS A 456 -27.97 -6.57 -8.95
N GLU A 457 -28.22 -5.37 -8.43
CA GLU A 457 -28.27 -5.17 -7.00
C GLU A 457 -29.34 -6.08 -6.37
N GLY A 458 -28.96 -6.82 -5.32
CA GLY A 458 -29.80 -7.82 -4.66
C GLY A 458 -29.48 -9.27 -5.07
N ASP A 459 -28.73 -9.49 -6.15
CA ASP A 459 -28.36 -10.86 -6.58
C ASP A 459 -27.21 -11.46 -5.76
N GLN A 460 -26.58 -10.68 -4.87
CA GLN A 460 -25.47 -11.13 -4.05
C GLN A 460 -25.88 -12.35 -3.22
N TRP A 461 -25.14 -13.45 -3.34
CA TRP A 461 -25.36 -14.74 -2.69
C TRP A 461 -26.61 -15.51 -3.13
N MET A 462 -27.30 -15.04 -4.17
CA MET A 462 -28.56 -15.62 -4.65
C MET A 462 -28.44 -16.37 -5.98
N VAL A 463 -27.37 -16.13 -6.73
CA VAL A 463 -27.15 -16.68 -8.07
C VAL A 463 -26.27 -17.92 -8.04
N GLU A 464 -26.65 -18.92 -8.84
CA GLU A 464 -25.82 -20.09 -9.09
C GLU A 464 -24.61 -19.73 -9.96
N LYS A 465 -23.59 -20.61 -9.93
CA LYS A 465 -22.39 -20.47 -10.75
C LYS A 465 -22.73 -20.53 -12.23
N ASP A 466 -22.28 -19.54 -12.99
CA ASP A 466 -22.45 -19.49 -14.44
C ASP A 466 -21.41 -20.35 -15.20
N ASP A 467 -21.48 -20.32 -16.54
CA ASP A 467 -20.62 -21.13 -17.40
C ASP A 467 -19.14 -20.69 -17.38
N THR A 468 -18.79 -19.54 -16.79
CA THR A 468 -17.36 -19.13 -16.63
C THR A 468 -16.59 -20.10 -15.73
N TRP A 469 -17.31 -20.85 -14.88
CA TRP A 469 -16.76 -21.92 -14.07
C TRP A 469 -16.48 -23.21 -14.85
N ALA A 470 -17.12 -23.41 -16.01
CA ALA A 470 -16.96 -24.62 -16.81
C ALA A 470 -15.64 -24.66 -17.60
N CYS A 471 -14.93 -23.52 -17.71
CA CYS A 471 -13.63 -23.43 -18.38
C CYS A 471 -12.47 -23.73 -17.40
N GLU A 472 -12.47 -24.90 -16.75
CA GLU A 472 -11.31 -25.42 -16.02
C GLU A 472 -10.50 -26.43 -16.87
N ARG A 473 -9.17 -26.42 -16.67
CA ARG A 473 -8.16 -27.05 -17.53
C ARG A 473 -8.26 -28.57 -17.55
N ASP A 474 -8.72 -29.13 -18.66
CA ASP A 474 -8.44 -30.52 -19.01
C ASP A 474 -7.19 -30.59 -19.92
N GLY A 475 -6.06 -31.05 -19.36
CA GLY A 475 -4.85 -31.38 -20.12
C GLY A 475 -4.18 -30.25 -20.91
N GLY A 476 -4.31 -28.99 -20.50
CA GLY A 476 -3.64 -27.85 -21.14
C GLY A 476 -4.32 -27.30 -22.40
N LYS A 477 -5.55 -27.74 -22.72
CA LYS A 477 -6.39 -27.10 -23.74
C LYS A 477 -7.62 -26.48 -23.08
N ARG A 478 -7.79 -25.17 -23.24
CA ARG A 478 -9.06 -24.48 -22.92
C ARG A 478 -10.14 -25.07 -23.82
N ARG A 479 -11.10 -25.80 -23.26
CA ARG A 479 -12.31 -26.23 -23.95
C ARG A 479 -13.49 -25.76 -23.10
N CYS A 480 -14.08 -24.64 -23.49
CA CYS A 480 -15.37 -24.23 -22.95
C CYS A 480 -16.45 -25.10 -23.62
N LYS A 481 -17.50 -25.46 -22.88
CA LYS A 481 -18.65 -26.18 -23.45
C LYS A 481 -19.35 -25.25 -24.43
N GLU A 482 -19.49 -25.69 -25.68
CA GLU A 482 -20.33 -25.03 -26.69
C GLU A 482 -21.77 -24.92 -26.14
N ARG A 483 -22.23 -23.71 -25.82
CA ARG A 483 -23.65 -23.39 -26.06
C ARG A 483 -23.75 -22.98 -27.53
N GLY A 484 -24.76 -23.53 -28.19
CA GLY A 484 -24.94 -23.41 -29.63
C GLY A 484 -24.89 -21.97 -30.14
N GLU A 485 -24.28 -21.87 -31.32
CA GLU A 485 -24.24 -20.77 -32.28
C GLU A 485 -23.68 -19.42 -31.78
N ASP A 486 -22.45 -19.19 -32.24
CA ASP A 486 -21.83 -17.90 -32.55
C ASP A 486 -21.75 -16.86 -31.41
N ASP A 487 -20.87 -17.11 -30.42
CA ASP A 487 -20.03 -16.06 -29.84
C ASP A 487 -18.95 -16.69 -28.93
N LEU A 488 -17.76 -16.92 -29.50
CA LEU A 488 -16.56 -17.27 -28.74
C LEU A 488 -15.80 -15.99 -28.39
N VAL A 489 -16.15 -15.36 -27.26
CA VAL A 489 -15.28 -14.37 -26.62
C VAL A 489 -14.52 -15.07 -25.50
N CYS A 490 -13.21 -15.27 -25.71
CA CYS A 490 -12.28 -15.56 -24.63
C CYS A 490 -11.92 -14.24 -23.94
N CYS A 491 -12.18 -14.14 -22.64
CA CYS A 491 -11.47 -13.23 -21.74
C CYS A 491 -10.19 -13.90 -21.23
#